data_AF-A0A6V7LJR5-F1
#
_entry.id   AF-A0A6V7LJR5-F1
#
_cell.length_a   1.000
_cell.length_b   1.000
_cell.length_c   1.000
_cell.angle_alpha   90.00
_cell.angle_beta   90.00
_cell.angle_gamma   90.00
#
_symmetry.space_group_name_H-M   'P 1'
#
loop_
_entity.id
_entity.type
_entity.pdbx_description
1 polymer ?
#
loop_
_entity_poly.entity_id
_entity_poly.type
_entity_poly.pdbx_seq_one_letter_code
_entity_poly.pdbx_strand_id
1 'polypeptide(L)'
;HSLGAHVAGNAGSAVKSGKLGRISALDPALPGFHVLTDNNGKLDSSDALFVDVIHSCGGILGFLQPVGHADFYPNGGVAVQPGCCCMPEIT
;
A
#
# COMPACT_ATOMS: atom_id res chain seq x y z
N HIS A 1 -4.30 -5.86 1.20
CA HIS A 1 -4.36 -5.72 -0.27
C HIS A 1 -5.27 -4.54 -0.62
N SER A 2 -4.91 -3.69 -1.58
CA SER A 2 -5.71 -2.52 -1.99
C SER A 2 -6.12 -1.66 -0.79
N LEU A 3 -7.40 -1.28 -0.65
CA LEU A 3 -7.94 -0.56 0.52
C LEU A 3 -7.60 -1.26 1.85
N GLY A 4 -7.59 -2.59 1.85
CA GLY A 4 -7.24 -3.38 3.02
C GLY A 4 -5.80 -3.20 3.49
N ALA A 5 -4.89 -2.67 2.66
CA ALA A 5 -3.56 -2.27 3.10
C ALA A 5 -3.63 -1.10 4.10
N HIS A 6 -4.47 -0.10 3.83
CA HIS A 6 -4.70 1.02 4.75
C HIS A 6 -5.47 0.60 6.00
N VAL A 7 -6.41 -0.34 5.87
CA VAL A 7 -7.07 -0.94 7.04
C VAL A 7 -6.05 -1.64 7.95
N ALA A 8 -5.09 -2.38 7.38
CA ALA A 8 -4.03 -3.02 8.16
C ALA A 8 -3.09 -2.00 8.83
N GLY A 9 -2.74 -0.92 8.13
CA GLY A 9 -1.97 0.20 8.69
C GLY A 9 -2.67 0.84 9.88
N ASN A 10 -3.93 1.25 9.69
CA ASN A 10 -4.76 1.82 10.76
C ASN A 10 -4.93 0.87 11.95
N ALA A 11 -5.06 -0.44 11.71
CA ALA A 11 -5.11 -1.43 12.77
C ALA A 11 -3.79 -1.50 13.56
N GLY A 12 -2.64 -1.41 12.87
CA GLY A 12 -1.32 -1.35 13.49
C GLY A 12 -1.12 -0.10 14.34
N SER A 13 -1.49 1.07 13.80
CA SER A 13 -1.46 2.36 14.49
C SER A 13 -2.36 2.38 15.75
N ALA A 14 -3.49 1.66 15.72
CA ALA A 14 -4.41 1.58 16.85
C ALA A 14 -3.94 0.66 18.01
N VAL A 15 -2.86 -0.10 17.84
CA VAL A 15 -2.32 -0.98 18.90
C VAL A 15 -1.75 -0.14 20.04
N LYS A 16 -2.31 -0.27 21.25
CA LYS A 16 -1.91 0.52 22.43
C LYS A 16 -0.73 -0.05 23.23
N SER A 17 -0.40 -1.32 23.04
CA SER A 17 0.66 -2.00 23.78
C SER A 17 1.46 -2.89 22.84
N GLY A 18 2.77 -2.66 22.80
CA GLY A 18 3.65 -3.27 21.80
C GLY A 18 3.44 -2.68 20.40
N LYS A 19 3.92 -3.40 19.39
CA LYS A 19 3.79 -3.03 17.99
C LYS A 19 3.60 -4.30 17.15
N LEU A 20 2.86 -4.21 16.05
CA LEU A 20 2.73 -5.34 15.14
C LEU A 20 4.10 -5.75 14.60
N GLY A 21 4.36 -7.05 14.51
CA GLY A 21 5.64 -7.56 14.01
C GLY A 21 5.87 -7.24 12.54
N ARG A 22 4.83 -7.40 11.71
CA ARG A 22 4.91 -7.11 10.28
C ARG A 22 3.55 -6.73 9.69
N ILE A 23 3.55 -5.81 8.73
CA ILE A 23 2.46 -5.61 7.78
C ILE A 23 3.01 -5.82 6.37
N SER A 24 2.38 -6.72 5.60
CA SER A 24 2.69 -6.91 4.18
C SER A 24 1.56 -6.34 3.33
N ALA A 25 1.85 -5.28 2.60
CA ALA A 25 0.88 -4.50 1.86
C ALA A 25 0.95 -4.79 0.37
N LEU A 26 -0.11 -5.37 -0.15
CA LEU A 26 -0.20 -5.76 -1.57
C LEU A 26 -0.99 -4.69 -2.32
N ASP A 27 -0.28 -3.92 -3.14
CA ASP A 27 -0.76 -2.84 -4.01
C ASP A 27 -1.73 -1.87 -3.30
N PRO A 28 -1.24 -1.04 -2.35
CA PRO A 28 -2.09 -0.16 -1.54
C PRO A 28 -2.89 0.82 -2.41
N ALA A 29 -4.18 0.99 -2.13
CA ALA A 29 -5.08 1.78 -2.98
C ALA A 29 -4.73 3.28 -2.99
N LEU A 30 -4.61 3.87 -4.18
CA LEU A 30 -4.34 5.30 -4.37
C LEU A 30 -5.60 6.18 -4.26
N PRO A 31 -6.76 5.86 -4.89
CA PRO A 31 -7.93 6.73 -4.87
C PRO A 31 -8.42 7.00 -3.45
N GLY A 32 -8.65 8.28 -3.11
CA GLY A 32 -9.07 8.71 -1.78
C GLY A 32 -7.95 8.82 -0.72
N PHE A 33 -6.82 8.13 -0.90
CA PHE A 33 -5.69 8.21 0.04
C PHE A 33 -4.60 9.20 -0.41
N HIS A 34 -4.47 9.44 -1.71
CA HIS A 34 -3.53 10.43 -2.25
C HIS A 34 -3.85 11.89 -1.84
N VAL A 35 -5.09 12.16 -1.42
CA VAL A 35 -5.52 13.49 -0.94
C VAL A 35 -5.18 13.71 0.54
N LEU A 36 -4.81 12.67 1.27
CA LEU A 36 -4.42 12.78 2.68
C LEU A 36 -3.01 13.35 2.75
N THR A 37 -2.89 14.54 3.34
CA THR A 37 -1.62 15.26 3.53
C THR A 37 -0.85 14.73 4.74
N ASP A 38 -1.55 14.20 5.73
CA ASP A 38 -0.98 13.48 6.85
C ASP A 38 -1.01 11.97 6.61
N ASN A 39 -0.19 11.24 7.37
CA ASN A 39 -0.21 9.77 7.34
C ASN A 39 -1.39 9.21 8.15
N ASN A 40 -2.19 10.06 8.78
CA ASN A 40 -3.29 9.65 9.62
C ASN A 40 -4.39 9.05 8.73
N GLY A 41 -4.66 7.76 8.89
CA GLY A 41 -5.65 7.05 8.06
C GLY A 41 -5.06 6.34 6.84
N LYS A 42 -3.78 6.53 6.52
CA LYS A 42 -3.06 5.90 5.41
C LYS A 42 -2.02 4.91 5.97
N LEU A 43 -1.63 3.94 5.15
CA LEU A 43 -0.55 3.01 5.50
C LEU A 43 0.78 3.77 5.47
N ASP A 44 1.59 3.63 6.51
CA ASP A 44 2.98 4.08 6.51
C ASP A 44 3.90 3.14 7.30
N SER A 45 5.22 3.31 7.14
CA SER A 45 6.23 2.48 7.82
C SER A 45 6.09 2.42 9.34
N SER A 46 5.51 3.43 9.98
CA SER A 46 5.34 3.50 11.42
C SER A 46 4.25 2.55 11.96
N ASP A 47 3.42 1.94 11.11
CA ASP A 47 2.30 1.08 11.53
C ASP A 47 2.74 -0.29 12.10
N ALA A 48 3.96 -0.74 11.82
CA ALA A 48 4.52 -2.00 12.33
C ALA A 48 6.03 -1.91 12.58
N LEU A 49 6.63 -2.96 13.15
CA LEU A 49 8.10 -3.08 13.25
C LEU A 49 8.74 -3.25 11.87
N PHE A 50 8.02 -3.84 10.92
CA PHE A 50 8.44 -3.94 9.53
C PHE A 50 7.21 -3.87 8.62
N VAL A 51 7.33 -3.11 7.53
CA VAL A 51 6.27 -2.91 6.55
C VAL A 51 6.88 -3.16 5.18
N ASP A 52 6.46 -4.24 4.53
CA ASP A 52 6.87 -4.59 3.17
C ASP A 52 5.71 -4.35 2.21
N VAL A 53 5.99 -3.68 1.09
CA VAL A 53 4.97 -3.25 0.13
C VAL A 53 5.30 -3.79 -1.24
N ILE A 54 4.31 -4.34 -1.95
CA ILE A 54 4.43 -4.70 -3.36
C ILE A 54 3.55 -3.76 -4.16
N HIS A 55 4.15 -3.03 -5.11
CA HIS A 55 3.46 -2.16 -6.05
C HIS A 55 3.35 -2.88 -7.38
N SER A 56 2.14 -3.14 -7.86
CA SER A 56 1.90 -3.83 -9.15
C SER A 56 0.99 -3.05 -10.09
N CYS A 57 0.28 -2.04 -9.58
CA CYS A 57 -0.57 -1.14 -10.35
C CYS A 57 -0.37 0.33 -9.92
N GLY A 58 0.86 0.68 -9.56
CA GLY A 58 1.25 2.00 -9.09
C GLY A 58 0.93 3.11 -10.09
N GLY A 59 0.37 4.22 -9.60
CA GLY A 59 0.03 5.40 -10.40
C GLY A 59 -1.31 5.31 -11.15
N ILE A 60 -1.98 4.15 -11.12
CA ILE A 60 -3.35 3.99 -11.65
C ILE A 60 -4.32 3.74 -10.49
N LEU A 61 -4.34 2.51 -9.94
CA LEU A 61 -5.16 2.14 -8.79
C LEU A 61 -4.34 2.01 -7.50
N GLY A 62 -3.04 1.73 -7.62
CA GLY A 62 -2.13 1.58 -6.50
C GLY A 62 -1.25 2.81 -6.27
N PHE A 63 -0.70 2.97 -5.06
CA PHE A 63 0.36 3.93 -4.79
C PHE A 63 1.60 3.60 -5.64
N LEU A 64 2.27 4.62 -6.17
CA LEU A 64 3.60 4.48 -6.76
C LEU A 64 4.70 4.92 -5.80
N GLN A 65 4.41 5.89 -4.95
CA GLN A 65 5.35 6.35 -3.93
C GLN A 65 5.55 5.26 -2.87
N PRO A 66 6.77 5.14 -2.33
CA PRO A 66 7.05 4.18 -1.28
C PRO A 66 6.30 4.55 0.00
N VAL A 67 5.72 3.56 0.65
CA VAL A 67 4.98 3.72 1.93
C VAL A 67 5.42 2.72 3.00
N GLY A 68 6.38 1.85 2.69
CA GLY A 68 6.91 0.86 3.62
C GLY A 68 8.33 1.16 4.12
N HIS A 69 8.90 0.17 4.79
CA HIS A 69 10.33 0.08 5.02
C HIS A 69 11.06 -0.52 3.81
N ALA A 70 10.37 -1.40 3.08
CA ALA A 70 10.84 -1.99 1.84
C ALA A 70 9.70 -2.03 0.83
N ASP A 71 9.91 -1.38 -0.31
CA ASP A 71 8.92 -1.25 -1.38
C ASP A 71 9.46 -1.95 -2.63
N PHE A 72 8.69 -2.93 -3.12
CA PHE A 72 9.05 -3.79 -4.24
C PHE A 72 8.19 -3.45 -5.45
N TYR A 73 8.85 -3.30 -6.60
CA TYR A 73 8.23 -2.84 -7.85
C TYR A 73 8.43 -3.90 -8.95
N PRO A 74 7.73 -5.05 -8.88
CA PRO A 74 7.77 -6.05 -9.95
C PRO A 74 7.45 -5.41 -11.30
N ASN A 75 8.32 -5.65 -12.28
CA ASN A 75 8.17 -5.15 -13.65
C ASN A 75 7.98 -3.62 -13.73
N GLY A 76 8.62 -2.87 -12.84
CA GLY A 76 8.50 -1.41 -12.74
C GLY A 76 7.33 -0.93 -11.86
N GLY A 77 6.53 -1.85 -11.33
CA GLY A 77 5.47 -1.62 -10.35
C GLY A 77 4.26 -0.83 -10.83
N VAL A 78 4.15 -0.65 -12.14
CA VAL A 78 3.01 -0.03 -12.83
C VAL A 78 2.21 -1.10 -13.57
N ALA A 79 0.96 -0.78 -13.92
CA ALA A 79 0.23 -1.60 -14.88
C ALA A 79 0.71 -1.33 -16.31
N VAL A 80 0.59 -2.28 -17.24
CA VAL A 80 0.04 -3.63 -17.06
C VAL A 80 1.17 -4.63 -16.77
N GLN A 81 0.98 -5.47 -15.75
CA GLN A 81 1.95 -6.52 -15.42
C GLN A 81 1.98 -7.61 -16.50
N PRO A 82 3.14 -8.26 -16.76
CA PRO A 82 3.22 -9.34 -17.74
C PRO A 82 2.19 -10.45 -17.47
N GLY A 83 1.38 -10.79 -18.47
CA GLY A 83 0.33 -11.80 -18.35
C GLY A 83 -1.05 -11.27 -17.93
N CYS A 84 -1.17 -10.00 -17.53
CA CYS A 84 -2.48 -9.35 -17.35
C CYS A 84 -3.02 -8.86 -18.71
N CYS A 85 -4.32 -9.02 -18.94
CA CYS A 85 -4.94 -8.85 -20.26
C CYS A 85 -5.46 -7.44 -20.56
N CYS A 86 -5.64 -6.58 -19.57
CA CYS A 86 -6.24 -5.26 -19.73
C CYS A 86 -5.72 -4.26 -18.69
N MET A 87 -5.89 -2.97 -18.99
CA MET A 87 -5.80 -1.92 -17.98
C MET A 87 -6.93 -2.14 -16.96
N PRO A 88 -6.64 -2.05 -15.65
CA PRO A 88 -7.67 -2.20 -14.63
C PRO A 88 -8.81 -1.20 -14.84
N GLU A 89 -10.05 -1.66 -14.75
CA GLU A 89 -11.23 -0.80 -14.86
C GLU A 89 -11.33 0.16 -13.65
N ILE A 90 -11.60 1.44 -13.92
CA ILE A 90 -11.76 2.50 -12.91
C ILE A 90 -13.25 2.76 -12.61
N THR A 91 -14.12 1.80 -12.91
CA THR A 91 -15.57 1.89 -12.67
C THR A 91 -15.95 1.63 -11.23
#